data_AF-A0A6N2CNX8-F1
#
_entry.id   AF-A0A6N2CNX8-F1
#
_cell.length_a   1.000
_cell.length_b   1.000
_cell.length_c   1.000
_cell.angle_alpha   90.00
_cell.angle_beta   90.00
_cell.angle_gamma   90.00
#
_symmetry.space_group_name_H-M   'P 1'
#
loop_
_entity.id
_entity.type
_entity.pdbx_description
1 polymer ?
#
loop_
_entity_poly.entity_id
_entity_poly.type
_entity_poly.pdbx_seq_one_letter_code
_entity_poly.pdbx_strand_id
1 'polypeptide(L)'
;IPVSQVGFLSADPRILFVPLPKSIVEASGLETFPLARQPERWEEAVLVKNDASNFGRTGFRRLTESERFLKMDRPALGQLFANFASSRGDFAFSKNGRFIGLLTDSQHAVVIDDFLASAIMSLGSGFETGQNATTLDRLRNRAQQLPSPVR
;
A
#
# COMPACT_ATOMS: atom_id res chain seq x y z
N ILE A 1 10.62 -18.98 -5.21
CA ILE A 1 11.41 -18.08 -6.10
C ILE A 1 12.34 -17.26 -5.21
N PRO A 2 13.65 -17.27 -5.44
CA PRO A 2 14.57 -16.42 -4.68
C PRO A 2 14.29 -14.94 -4.97
N VAL A 3 14.20 -14.12 -3.93
CA VAL A 3 14.05 -12.67 -4.03
C VAL A 3 15.45 -12.04 -4.04
N SER A 4 15.89 -11.53 -5.18
CA SER A 4 17.22 -10.93 -5.35
C SER A 4 17.24 -9.41 -5.15
N GLN A 5 16.07 -8.77 -5.10
CA GLN A 5 15.95 -7.34 -4.90
C GLN A 5 14.58 -6.96 -4.32
N VAL A 6 14.54 -5.84 -3.62
CA VAL A 6 13.30 -5.19 -3.16
C VAL A 6 13.30 -3.73 -3.59
N GLY A 7 12.13 -3.23 -3.97
CA GLY A 7 11.87 -1.83 -4.22
C GLY A 7 11.19 -1.18 -3.03
N PHE A 8 11.49 0.09 -2.78
CA PHE A 8 10.79 0.92 -1.80
C PHE A 8 9.83 1.84 -2.54
N LEU A 9 8.54 1.81 -2.22
CA LEU A 9 7.53 2.56 -2.96
C LEU A 9 7.76 4.08 -2.87
N SER A 10 7.64 4.78 -3.99
CA SER A 10 7.83 6.24 -4.03
C SER A 10 6.75 6.99 -3.26
N ALA A 11 5.50 6.51 -3.33
CA ALA A 11 4.35 7.07 -2.65
C ALA A 11 4.52 7.05 -1.12
N ASP A 12 5.05 5.94 -0.57
CA ASP A 12 5.42 5.84 0.84
C ASP A 12 6.65 4.92 0.98
N PRO A 13 7.83 5.45 1.39
CA PRO A 13 9.07 4.69 1.46
C PRO A 13 9.07 3.62 2.56
N ARG A 14 8.05 3.58 3.43
CA ARG A 14 7.86 2.52 4.44
C ARG A 14 7.34 1.22 3.82
N ILE A 15 6.89 1.26 2.56
CA ILE A 15 6.32 0.12 1.85
C ILE A 15 7.37 -0.46 0.92
N LEU A 16 7.59 -1.76 1.06
CA LEU A 16 8.47 -2.54 0.19
C LEU A 16 7.63 -3.35 -0.78
N PHE A 17 8.13 -3.53 -2.00
CA PHE A 17 7.56 -4.43 -2.97
C PHE A 17 8.67 -5.27 -3.62
N VAL A 18 8.30 -6.48 -4.04
CA VAL A 18 9.18 -7.37 -4.79
C VAL A 18 8.75 -7.31 -6.26
N PRO A 19 9.59 -6.81 -7.17
CA PRO A 19 9.28 -6.86 -8.59
C PRO A 19 9.29 -8.33 -9.05
N LEU A 20 8.18 -8.79 -9.59
CA LEU A 20 8.06 -10.14 -10.13
C LEU A 20 8.22 -10.11 -11.67
N PRO A 21 9.09 -10.96 -12.24
CA PRO A 21 9.11 -11.19 -13.68
C PRO A 21 7.74 -11.64 -14.20
N LYS A 22 7.37 -11.16 -15.40
CA LYS A 22 6.08 -11.50 -16.03
C LYS A 22 5.87 -13.01 -16.17
N SER A 23 6.92 -13.76 -16.49
CA SER A 23 6.90 -15.22 -16.62
C SER A 23 6.50 -15.94 -15.32
N ILE A 24 6.86 -15.39 -14.16
CA ILE A 24 6.45 -15.94 -12.86
C ILE A 24 4.95 -15.75 -12.67
N VAL A 25 4.42 -14.58 -13.00
CA VAL A 25 2.98 -14.31 -12.89
C VAL A 25 2.21 -15.25 -13.79
N GLU A 26 2.62 -15.38 -15.06
CA GLU A 26 2.00 -16.27 -16.06
C GLU A 26 2.04 -17.76 -15.64
N ALA A 27 3.14 -18.21 -15.03
CA ALA A 27 3.27 -19.60 -14.58
C ALA A 27 2.57 -19.89 -13.23
N SER A 28 2.26 -18.87 -12.44
CA SER A 28 1.77 -19.03 -11.07
C SER A 28 0.27 -19.30 -10.95
N GLY A 29 -0.50 -19.01 -12.00
CA GLY A 29 -1.97 -19.02 -11.95
C GLY A 29 -2.56 -17.97 -11.00
N LEU A 30 -1.76 -17.02 -10.51
CA LEU A 30 -2.22 -15.95 -9.63
C LEU A 30 -3.15 -15.00 -10.36
N GLU A 31 -4.25 -14.64 -9.70
CA GLU A 31 -5.12 -13.56 -10.15
C GLU A 31 -4.54 -12.21 -9.71
N THR A 32 -4.42 -11.29 -10.66
CA THR A 32 -3.89 -9.95 -10.40
C THR A 32 -5.03 -8.94 -10.31
N PHE A 33 -4.96 -8.05 -9.32
CA PHE A 33 -5.88 -6.92 -9.24
C PHE A 33 -5.31 -5.69 -9.97
N PRO A 34 -6.02 -5.13 -10.95
CA PRO A 34 -5.55 -3.93 -11.62
C PRO A 34 -5.64 -2.71 -10.70
N LEU A 35 -4.72 -1.75 -10.85
CA LEU A 35 -4.70 -0.53 -10.04
C LEU A 35 -5.94 0.35 -10.29
N ALA A 36 -6.50 0.95 -9.25
CA ALA A 36 -7.58 1.91 -9.35
C ALA A 36 -7.06 3.21 -9.97
N ARG A 37 -7.60 3.61 -11.12
CA ARG A 37 -7.33 4.93 -11.70
C ARG A 37 -8.27 5.92 -11.02
N GLN A 38 -7.75 6.94 -10.36
CA GLN A 38 -8.52 7.99 -9.66
C GLN A 38 -9.46 7.42 -8.59
N PRO A 39 -8.93 6.78 -7.52
CA PRO A 39 -9.73 6.16 -6.47
C PRO A 39 -10.72 7.13 -5.79
N GLU A 40 -10.46 8.43 -5.80
CA GLU A 40 -11.33 9.48 -5.26
C GLU A 40 -12.68 9.62 -5.96
N ARG A 41 -12.86 9.04 -7.15
CA ARG A 41 -14.17 9.00 -7.82
C ARG A 41 -15.20 8.19 -7.04
N TRP A 42 -14.74 7.35 -6.13
CA TRP A 42 -15.58 6.54 -5.26
C TRP A 42 -15.42 7.07 -3.83
N GLU A 43 -16.54 7.33 -3.14
CA GLU A 43 -16.51 7.76 -1.74
C GLU A 43 -16.43 6.58 -0.75
N GLU A 44 -16.17 5.37 -1.25
CA GLU A 44 -16.20 4.14 -0.45
C GLU A 44 -15.23 3.08 -0.98
N ALA A 45 -14.52 2.42 -0.06
CA ALA A 45 -13.60 1.32 -0.30
C ALA A 45 -14.08 0.03 0.36
N VAL A 46 -13.72 -1.10 -0.26
CA VAL A 46 -13.73 -2.41 0.37
C VAL A 46 -12.36 -2.62 1.01
N LEU A 47 -12.33 -2.83 2.33
CA LEU A 47 -11.12 -3.17 3.06
C LEU A 47 -11.04 -4.68 3.24
N VAL A 48 -9.85 -5.25 3.03
CA VAL A 48 -9.57 -6.68 3.22
C VAL A 48 -8.44 -6.83 4.22
N LYS A 49 -8.62 -7.66 5.25
CA LYS A 49 -7.57 -7.90 6.25
C LYS A 49 -6.34 -8.53 5.60
N ASN A 50 -5.15 -8.15 6.07
CA ASN A 50 -3.88 -8.70 5.58
C ASN A 50 -3.67 -10.20 5.90
N ASP A 51 -4.44 -10.74 6.84
CA ASP A 51 -4.48 -12.15 7.21
C ASP A 51 -5.63 -12.92 6.54
N ALA A 52 -6.35 -12.28 5.62
CA ALA A 52 -7.53 -12.80 4.92
C ALA A 52 -8.69 -13.23 5.83
N SER A 53 -8.69 -12.84 7.11
CA SER A 53 -9.72 -13.27 8.07
C SER A 53 -11.08 -12.63 7.82
N ASN A 54 -11.11 -11.41 7.26
CA ASN A 54 -12.35 -10.66 7.07
C ASN A 54 -12.22 -9.57 6.00
N PHE A 55 -13.36 -9.00 5.62
CA PHE A 55 -13.45 -7.80 4.80
C PHE A 55 -14.58 -6.88 5.30
N GLY A 56 -14.50 -5.60 4.97
CA GLY A 56 -15.45 -4.58 5.38
C GLY A 56 -15.56 -3.45 4.36
N ARG A 57 -16.46 -2.51 4.61
CA ARG A 57 -16.65 -1.34 3.74
C ARG A 57 -16.49 -0.08 4.56
N THR A 58 -15.82 0.92 4.00
CA THR A 58 -15.60 2.20 4.66
C THR A 58 -15.72 3.34 3.68
N GLY A 59 -16.27 4.47 4.12
CA GLY A 59 -16.14 5.72 3.39
C GLY A 59 -14.68 6.19 3.40
N PHE A 60 -14.29 7.02 2.45
CA PHE A 60 -13.00 7.71 2.50
C PHE A 60 -13.03 9.02 1.72
N ARG A 61 -12.05 9.87 2.04
CA ARG A 61 -11.77 11.13 1.33
C ARG A 61 -10.28 11.30 1.11
N ARG A 62 -9.90 12.18 0.18
CA ARG A 62 -8.49 12.52 -0.01
C ARG A 62 -7.95 13.24 1.23
N LEU A 63 -6.72 12.92 1.64
CA LEU A 63 -6.05 13.66 2.70
C LEU A 63 -5.66 15.05 2.20
N THR A 64 -6.08 16.11 2.89
CA THR A 64 -5.85 17.50 2.46
C THR A 64 -4.36 17.82 2.32
N GLU A 65 -3.53 17.26 3.20
CA GLU A 65 -2.09 17.49 3.25
C GLU A 65 -1.30 16.68 2.21
N SER A 66 -1.92 15.70 1.54
CA SER A 66 -1.25 14.94 0.50
C SER A 66 -2.18 14.16 -0.43
N GLU A 67 -1.95 14.33 -1.72
CA GLU A 67 -2.61 13.53 -2.75
C GLU A 67 -2.26 12.04 -2.68
N ARG A 68 -1.19 11.65 -1.99
CA ARG A 68 -0.73 10.25 -1.91
C ARG A 68 -1.54 9.41 -0.92
N PHE A 69 -2.36 10.03 -0.07
CA PHE A 69 -3.06 9.34 1.00
C PHE A 69 -4.55 9.59 0.96
N LEU A 70 -5.30 8.56 1.34
CA LEU A 70 -6.72 8.65 1.65
C LEU A 70 -6.88 8.62 3.16
N LYS A 71 -7.82 9.44 3.66
CA LYS A 71 -8.32 9.37 5.02
C LYS A 71 -9.60 8.53 5.02
N MET A 72 -9.58 7.44 5.77
CA MET A 72 -10.74 6.57 5.98
C MET A 72 -11.72 7.26 6.91
N ASP A 73 -12.97 7.33 6.48
CA ASP A 73 -14.06 7.80 7.31
C ASP A 73 -14.45 6.73 8.32
N ARG A 74 -15.06 7.15 9.43
CA ARG A 74 -15.66 6.19 10.36
C ARG A 74 -16.86 5.54 9.68
N PRO A 75 -17.14 4.25 9.92
CA PRO A 75 -18.35 3.60 9.41
C PRO A 75 -19.58 4.45 9.76
N ALA A 76 -20.41 4.75 8.76
CA ALA A 76 -21.68 5.41 9.03
C ALA A 76 -22.53 4.52 9.93
N LEU A 77 -23.03 5.09 11.04
CA LEU A 77 -23.94 4.42 11.96
C LEU A 77 -25.12 3.82 11.18
N GLY A 78 -25.30 2.50 11.27
CA GLY A 78 -26.45 1.80 10.70
C GLY A 78 -26.16 0.84 9.55
N GLN A 79 -24.92 0.73 9.08
CA GLN A 79 -24.56 -0.32 8.13
C GLN A 79 -24.12 -1.59 8.86
N LEU A 80 -24.90 -2.67 8.69
CA LEU A 80 -24.55 -4.04 9.07
C LEU A 80 -23.33 -4.50 8.27
N PHE A 81 -22.15 -4.08 8.70
CA PHE A 81 -20.90 -4.70 8.31
C PHE A 81 -20.22 -5.13 9.59
N ALA A 82 -19.78 -6.39 9.64
CA ALA A 82 -19.07 -6.99 10.75
C ALA A 82 -18.03 -6.00 11.31
N ASN A 83 -17.79 -6.04 12.63
CA ASN A 83 -16.81 -5.25 13.38
C ASN A 83 -15.41 -5.23 12.71
N PHE A 84 -15.26 -4.48 11.62
CA PHE A 84 -14.04 -4.44 10.85
C PHE A 84 -13.17 -3.37 11.46
N ALA A 85 -12.34 -3.79 12.40
CA ALA A 85 -11.26 -2.97 12.92
C ALA A 85 -10.14 -2.94 11.88
N SER A 86 -10.08 -1.84 11.13
CA SER A 86 -8.99 -1.56 10.21
C SER A 86 -7.66 -1.50 10.94
N SER A 87 -6.62 -2.06 10.33
CA SER A 87 -5.26 -2.04 10.85
C SER A 87 -4.24 -1.82 9.74
N ARG A 88 -3.04 -1.40 10.16
CA ARG A 88 -1.89 -1.28 9.26
C ARG A 88 -1.67 -2.58 8.48
N GLY A 89 -1.48 -2.44 7.18
CA GLY A 89 -1.25 -3.54 6.25
C GLY A 89 -2.52 -4.08 5.59
N ASP A 90 -3.71 -3.72 6.08
CA ASP A 90 -4.96 -4.08 5.40
C ASP A 90 -5.00 -3.48 3.99
N PHE A 91 -5.64 -4.16 3.05
CA PHE A 91 -5.71 -3.75 1.66
C PHE A 91 -6.99 -2.96 1.39
N ALA A 92 -6.89 -1.94 0.55
CA ALA A 92 -8.03 -1.15 0.09
C ALA A 92 -8.30 -1.43 -1.39
N PHE A 93 -9.56 -1.73 -1.70
CA PHE A 93 -10.07 -1.96 -3.04
C PHE A 93 -11.25 -1.04 -3.32
N SER A 94 -11.45 -0.73 -4.58
CA SER A 94 -12.69 -0.14 -5.08
C SER A 94 -13.80 -1.20 -5.18
N LYS A 95 -15.05 -0.76 -5.26
CA LYS A 95 -16.23 -1.66 -5.38
C LYS A 95 -16.19 -2.59 -6.58
N ASN A 96 -15.47 -2.24 -7.65
CA ASN A 96 -15.29 -3.06 -8.84
C ASN A 96 -13.99 -3.88 -8.82
N GLY A 97 -13.41 -4.10 -7.64
CA GLY A 97 -12.26 -5.01 -7.46
C GLY A 97 -10.92 -4.45 -7.94
N ARG A 98 -10.78 -3.12 -8.10
CA ARG A 98 -9.48 -2.52 -8.43
C ARG A 98 -8.71 -2.16 -7.17
N PHE A 99 -7.42 -2.46 -7.15
CA PHE A 99 -6.54 -2.21 -6.02
C PHE A 99 -6.25 -0.72 -5.86
N ILE A 100 -6.58 -0.15 -4.70
CA ILE A 100 -6.31 1.26 -4.38
C ILE A 100 -4.95 1.39 -3.71
N GLY A 101 -4.64 0.49 -2.78
CA GLY A 101 -3.43 0.55 -1.98
C GLY A 101 -3.60 -0.16 -0.65
N LEU A 102 -2.85 0.26 0.37
CA LEU A 102 -2.84 -0.38 1.67
C LEU A 102 -2.85 0.63 2.81
N LEU A 103 -3.42 0.20 3.92
CA LEU A 103 -3.53 0.97 5.14
C LEU A 103 -2.16 1.13 5.79
N THR A 104 -1.74 2.38 6.02
CA THR A 104 -0.50 2.70 6.74
C THR A 104 -0.72 2.72 8.26
N ASP A 105 -1.97 2.93 8.66
CA ASP A 105 -2.48 2.84 10.02
C ASP A 105 -3.98 2.49 9.97
N SER A 106 -4.74 2.65 11.05
CA SER A 106 -6.19 2.33 11.07
C SER A 106 -7.08 3.37 10.37
N GLN A 107 -6.55 4.54 10.02
CA GLN A 107 -7.28 5.70 9.54
C GLN A 107 -6.83 6.17 8.15
N HIS A 108 -5.69 5.72 7.65
CA HIS A 108 -5.14 6.18 6.38
C HIS A 108 -4.66 5.04 5.52
N ALA A 109 -4.87 5.18 4.20
CA ALA A 109 -4.22 4.34 3.21
C ALA A 109 -3.36 5.16 2.27
N VAL A 110 -2.25 4.59 1.85
CA VAL A 110 -1.51 5.09 0.69
C VAL A 110 -2.29 4.72 -0.58
N VAL A 111 -2.27 5.60 -1.57
CA VAL A 111 -2.74 5.29 -2.93
C VAL A 111 -1.55 4.80 -3.75
N ILE A 112 -1.73 3.65 -4.38
CA ILE A 112 -0.77 3.02 -5.28
C ILE A 112 -1.37 3.08 -6.69
N ASP A 113 -0.97 4.08 -7.45
CA ASP A 113 -1.32 4.27 -8.85
C ASP A 113 -0.25 3.75 -9.82
N ASP A 114 0.97 3.57 -9.32
CA ASP A 114 2.08 2.88 -9.98
C ASP A 114 3.11 2.33 -8.95
N PHE A 115 3.93 1.36 -9.35
CA PHE A 115 5.01 0.78 -8.54
C PHE A 115 6.36 1.44 -8.84
N LEU A 116 6.41 2.77 -8.71
CA LEU A 116 7.65 3.52 -8.86
C LEU A 116 8.55 3.34 -7.63
N ALA A 117 9.77 2.87 -7.83
CA ALA A 117 10.74 2.70 -6.76
C ALA A 117 11.41 4.03 -6.40
N SER A 118 11.39 4.41 -5.13
CA SER A 118 12.25 5.46 -4.56
C SER A 118 13.70 5.02 -4.36
N ALA A 119 13.89 3.72 -4.19
CA ALA A 119 15.17 3.05 -4.12
C ALA A 119 14.96 1.56 -4.43
N ILE A 120 16.02 0.91 -4.91
CA ILE A 120 16.09 -0.54 -5.08
C ILE A 120 17.26 -1.02 -4.23
N MET A 121 17.03 -2.10 -3.49
CA MET A 121 18.05 -2.75 -2.67
C MET A 121 18.25 -4.18 -3.16
N SER A 122 19.48 -4.48 -3.56
CA SER A 122 19.90 -5.84 -3.89
C SER A 122 20.02 -6.68 -2.62
N LEU A 123 19.60 -7.94 -2.72
CA LEU A 123 19.66 -8.95 -1.68
C LEU A 123 20.59 -10.10 -2.10
N GLY A 124 20.90 -10.99 -1.15
CA GLY A 124 21.72 -12.17 -1.41
C GLY A 124 23.14 -11.81 -1.82
N SER A 125 23.63 -12.41 -2.91
CA SER A 125 25.01 -12.21 -3.39
C SER A 125 25.31 -10.79 -3.86
N GLY A 126 24.29 -9.97 -4.16
CA GLY A 126 24.46 -8.57 -4.54
C GLY A 126 24.27 -7.59 -3.38
N PHE A 127 24.17 -8.07 -2.14
CA PHE A 127 23.94 -7.23 -0.98
C PHE A 127 25.20 -6.45 -0.58
N GLU A 128 25.11 -5.11 -0.62
CA GLU A 128 26.22 -4.21 -0.29
C GLU A 128 25.89 -3.38 0.95
N THR A 129 26.48 -3.75 2.11
CA THR A 129 26.13 -3.18 3.42
C THR A 129 26.23 -1.64 3.45
N GLY A 130 27.31 -1.06 2.92
CA GLY A 130 27.53 0.39 2.97
C GLY A 130 26.53 1.19 2.10
N GLN A 131 26.31 0.71 0.88
CA GLN A 131 25.33 1.31 -0.03
C GLN A 131 23.90 1.16 0.51
N ASN A 132 23.59 0.01 1.10
CA ASN A 132 22.27 -0.27 1.67
C ASN A 132 22.02 0.59 2.92
N ALA A 133 23.01 0.78 3.80
CA ALA A 133 22.90 1.68 4.94
C ALA A 133 22.60 3.13 4.51
N THR A 134 23.36 3.64 3.52
CA THR A 134 23.15 4.98 2.97
C THR A 134 21.75 5.13 2.35
N THR A 135 21.27 4.07 1.69
CA THR A 135 19.92 4.02 1.12
C THR A 135 18.85 4.07 2.21
N LEU A 136 19.01 3.30 3.28
CA LEU A 136 18.08 3.27 4.42
C LEU A 136 18.03 4.60 5.16
N ASP A 137 19.16 5.29 5.33
CA ASP A 137 19.18 6.61 5.97
C ASP A 137 18.41 7.65 5.13
N ARG A 138 18.59 7.62 3.80
CA ARG A 138 17.80 8.47 2.89
C ARG A 138 16.30 8.17 2.99
N LEU A 139 15.92 6.89 3.03
CA LEU A 139 14.52 6.47 3.14
C LEU A 139 13.91 6.86 4.50
N ARG A 140 14.68 6.74 5.59
CA ARG A 140 14.28 7.19 6.93
C ARG A 140 14.00 8.69 6.94
N ASN A 141 14.89 9.50 6.35
CA ASN A 141 14.69 10.94 6.24
C ASN A 141 13.41 11.28 5.45
N ARG A 142 13.13 10.55 4.36
CA ARG A 142 11.88 10.71 3.60
C ARG A 142 10.65 10.32 4.41
N ALA A 143 10.71 9.24 5.20
CA ALA A 143 9.60 8.83 6.06
C ALA A 143 9.30 9.90 7.12
N GLN A 144 10.32 10.54 7.69
CA GLN A 144 10.16 11.64 8.64
C GLN A 144 9.55 12.90 8.02
N GLN A 145 9.64 13.06 6.69
CA GLN A 145 9.03 14.16 5.94
C GLN A 145 7.59 13.88 5.49
N LEU A 146 7.01 12.72 5.86
CA LEU A 146 5.61 12.45 5.59
C LEU A 146 4.70 13.49 6.28
N PRO A 147 3.50 13.76 5.71
CA PRO A 147 2.52 14.62 6.34
C PRO A 147 2.25 14.18 7.77
N SER A 148 2.09 15.15 8.68
CA SER A 148 1.89 14.88 10.12
C SER A 148 0.82 13.80 10.41
N PRO A 149 -0.34 13.78 9.72
CA PRO A 149 -1.38 12.78 10.01
C PRO A 149 -1.00 11.32 9.73
N VAL A 150 0.00 11.08 8.86
CA VAL A 150 0.38 9.74 8.37
C VAL A 150 1.82 9.37 8.69
N ARG A 151 2.54 10.22 9.43
CA ARG A 151 3.96 10.06 9.73
C ARG A 151 4.22 8.88 10.66
#